data_AF-A0A8S8XN79-F1
#
_entry.id   AF-A0A8S8XN79-F1
#
_cell.length_a   1.000
_cell.length_b   1.000
_cell.length_c   1.000
_cell.angle_alpha   90.00
_cell.angle_beta   90.00
_cell.angle_gamma   90.00
#
_symmetry.space_group_name_H-M   'P 1'
#
loop_
_entity.id
_entity.type
_entity.pdbx_description
1 polymer ?
#
loop_
_entity_poly.entity_id
_entity_poly.type
_entity_poly.pdbx_seq_one_letter_code
_entity_poly.pdbx_strand_id
1 'polypeptide(L)'
;MSNQVPAWQGPILDNHFHLNRNGRYLDAAHDFKRAGGTNIVLIHCPDFASPPTTKEGHRAAYQNTIAMAESVRTELDLHVRVVLGPHPAAFAHHSLHGLNKTVQRAKIGQ
;
A
#
# COMPACT_ATOMS: atom_id res chain seq x y z
N MET A 1 -32.35 31.24 9.26
CA MET A 1 -30.89 31.42 9.40
C MET A 1 -30.25 30.09 9.05
N SER A 2 -29.49 30.00 7.95
CA SER A 2 -28.88 28.75 7.53
C SER A 2 -27.74 28.39 8.49
N ASN A 3 -27.91 27.30 9.23
CA ASN A 3 -26.89 26.77 10.13
C ASN A 3 -25.81 26.08 9.28
N GLN A 4 -24.94 26.86 8.66
CA GLN A 4 -23.80 26.34 7.90
C GLN A 4 -22.68 26.02 8.88
N VAL A 5 -22.36 24.73 9.01
CA VAL A 5 -21.15 24.30 9.74
C VAL A 5 -19.94 24.87 8.99
N PRO A 6 -18.98 25.53 9.66
CA PRO A 6 -17.79 26.05 9.00
C PRO A 6 -17.04 24.94 8.26
N ALA A 7 -16.63 25.20 7.02
CA ALA A 7 -15.81 24.26 6.27
C ALA A 7 -14.47 24.02 6.98
N TRP A 8 -14.03 22.75 7.03
CA TRP A 8 -12.75 22.37 7.60
C TRP A 8 -11.60 23.02 6.81
N GLN A 9 -10.65 23.63 7.53
CA GLN A 9 -9.50 24.35 6.95
C GLN A 9 -8.15 23.70 7.31
N GLY A 10 -8.17 22.62 8.10
CA GLY A 10 -6.96 21.92 8.51
C GLY A 10 -6.49 20.89 7.49
N PRO A 11 -5.38 20.19 7.79
CA PRO A 11 -4.91 19.08 6.97
C PRO A 11 -5.95 17.96 6.84
N ILE A 12 -6.01 17.33 5.68
CA ILE A 12 -6.84 16.15 5.39
C ILE A 12 -5.90 14.98 5.10
N LEU A 13 -5.96 13.99 5.99
CA LEU A 13 -5.14 12.79 5.92
C LEU A 13 -5.95 11.60 5.44
N ASP A 14 -5.49 10.94 4.39
CA ASP A 14 -5.82 9.54 4.15
C ASP A 14 -4.80 8.67 4.90
N ASN A 15 -5.28 7.93 5.90
CA ASN A 15 -4.44 7.11 6.76
C ASN A 15 -4.10 5.73 6.15
N HIS A 16 -4.67 5.37 5.00
CA HIS A 16 -4.47 4.08 4.36
C HIS A 16 -4.57 4.19 2.84
N PHE A 17 -3.55 4.78 2.23
CA PHE A 17 -3.50 4.99 0.79
C PHE A 17 -2.68 3.88 0.10
N HIS A 18 -3.19 3.36 -1.01
CA HIS A 18 -2.45 2.42 -1.87
C HIS A 18 -2.22 3.01 -3.26
N LEU A 19 -1.03 2.75 -3.80
CA LEU A 19 -0.67 3.12 -5.17
C LEU A 19 -0.29 1.87 -5.96
N ASN A 20 -0.75 1.82 -7.21
CA ASN A 20 -0.44 0.79 -8.16
C ASN A 20 -0.04 1.43 -9.50
N ARG A 21 1.18 1.16 -9.95
CA ARG A 21 1.72 1.65 -11.24
C ARG A 21 0.96 1.10 -12.46
N ASN A 22 0.36 -0.08 -12.32
CA ASN A 22 -0.46 -0.70 -13.36
C ASN A 22 -1.92 -0.19 -13.35
N GLY A 23 -2.27 0.64 -12.36
CA GLY A 23 -3.56 1.28 -12.25
C GLY A 23 -3.46 2.79 -12.51
N ARG A 24 -4.29 3.57 -11.82
CA ARG A 24 -4.34 5.03 -11.97
C ARG A 24 -3.13 5.77 -11.38
N TYR A 25 -2.34 5.11 -10.53
CA TYR A 25 -1.11 5.63 -9.95
C TYR A 25 -1.20 7.11 -9.50
N LEU A 26 -0.47 8.02 -10.16
CA LEU A 26 -0.44 9.46 -9.82
C LEU A 26 -1.79 10.15 -10.04
N ASP A 27 -2.60 9.71 -11.00
CA ASP A 27 -3.92 10.32 -11.22
C ASP A 27 -4.84 10.10 -10.02
N ALA A 28 -4.69 8.96 -9.31
CA ALA A 28 -5.45 8.72 -8.09
C ALA A 28 -5.02 9.65 -6.94
N ALA A 29 -3.71 9.87 -6.77
CA ALA A 29 -3.20 10.82 -5.79
C ALA A 29 -3.57 12.27 -6.15
N HIS A 30 -3.57 12.61 -7.44
CA HIS A 30 -3.98 13.92 -7.93
C HIS A 30 -5.47 14.17 -7.69
N ASP A 31 -6.34 13.18 -7.91
CA ASP A 31 -7.76 13.28 -7.57
C ASP A 31 -7.98 13.52 -6.07
N PHE A 32 -7.24 12.81 -5.21
CA PHE A 32 -7.27 13.04 -3.75
C PHE A 32 -6.89 14.48 -3.41
N LYS A 33 -5.81 15.01 -4.00
CA LYS A 33 -5.41 16.41 -3.84
C LYS A 33 -6.51 17.38 -4.30
N ARG A 34 -7.12 17.15 -5.47
CA ARG A 34 -8.20 18.01 -5.97
C ARG A 34 -9.42 18.04 -5.04
N ALA A 35 -9.67 16.94 -4.32
CA ALA A 35 -10.73 16.87 -3.32
C ALA A 35 -10.39 17.57 -2.00
N GLY A 36 -9.21 18.16 -1.86
CA GLY A 36 -8.73 18.86 -0.66
C GLY A 36 -7.76 18.05 0.20
N GLY A 37 -7.37 16.85 -0.23
CA GLY A 37 -6.40 16.02 0.47
C GLY A 37 -5.01 16.65 0.55
N THR A 38 -4.34 16.50 1.70
CA THR A 38 -3.02 17.12 1.94
C THR A 38 -1.95 16.11 2.36
N ASN A 39 -2.35 15.02 3.02
CA ASN A 39 -1.45 14.01 3.56
C ASN A 39 -1.93 12.61 3.19
N ILE A 40 -0.98 11.73 2.88
CA ILE A 40 -1.26 10.31 2.69
C ILE A 40 -0.29 9.47 3.53
N VAL A 41 -0.80 8.38 4.08
CA VAL A 41 0.01 7.28 4.59
C VAL A 41 -0.01 6.18 3.52
N LEU A 42 1.07 6.08 2.76
CA LEU A 42 1.25 5.09 1.71
C LEU A 42 1.60 3.73 2.34
N ILE A 43 0.66 2.80 2.24
CA ILE A 43 0.83 1.42 2.71
C ILE A 43 1.40 0.57 1.59
N HIS A 44 2.53 -0.10 1.86
CA HIS A 44 3.13 -1.05 0.93
C HIS A 44 2.11 -2.13 0.54
N CYS A 45 1.83 -2.18 -0.77
CA CYS A 45 0.94 -3.15 -1.37
C CYS A 45 1.67 -3.73 -2.59
N PRO A 46 2.32 -4.89 -2.47
CA PRO A 46 2.96 -5.52 -3.59
C PRO A 46 1.89 -6.06 -4.56
N ASP A 47 2.29 -6.33 -5.80
CA ASP A 47 1.44 -7.10 -6.70
C ASP A 47 1.19 -8.49 -6.10
N PHE A 48 -0.05 -8.75 -5.69
CA PHE A 48 -0.45 -10.05 -5.14
C PHE A 48 -0.54 -11.16 -6.17
N ALA A 49 -0.54 -10.84 -7.47
CA ALA A 49 -0.51 -11.86 -8.51
C ALA A 49 0.84 -12.59 -8.56
N SER A 50 1.93 -11.89 -8.20
CA SER A 50 3.27 -12.46 -8.16
C SER A 50 4.07 -11.91 -6.97
N PRO A 51 3.73 -12.32 -5.74
CA PRO A 51 4.41 -11.83 -4.55
C PRO A 51 5.89 -12.25 -4.58
N PRO A 52 6.81 -11.36 -4.18
CA PRO A 52 8.22 -11.70 -4.11
C PRO A 52 8.46 -12.84 -3.10
N THR A 53 9.30 -13.79 -3.48
CA THR A 53 9.68 -14.96 -2.64
C THR A 53 11.14 -14.93 -2.20
N THR A 54 11.94 -14.03 -2.79
CA THR A 54 13.35 -13.83 -2.45
C THR A 54 13.54 -12.53 -1.68
N LYS A 55 14.61 -12.46 -0.89
CA LYS A 55 15.01 -11.26 -0.15
C LYS A 55 15.19 -10.06 -1.09
N GLU A 56 15.81 -10.29 -2.24
CA GLU A 56 16.07 -9.30 -3.27
C GLU A 56 14.76 -8.81 -3.89
N GLY A 57 13.81 -9.72 -4.14
CA GLY A 57 12.47 -9.38 -4.61
C GLY A 57 11.70 -8.50 -3.61
N HIS A 58 11.74 -8.83 -2.33
CA HIS A 58 11.13 -8.00 -1.28
C HIS A 58 11.77 -6.61 -1.22
N ARG A 59 13.11 -6.54 -1.30
CA ARG A 59 13.83 -5.26 -1.34
C ARG A 59 13.40 -4.41 -2.53
N ALA A 60 13.33 -4.99 -3.72
CA ALA A 60 12.89 -4.29 -4.93
C ALA A 60 11.44 -3.79 -4.80
N ALA A 61 10.54 -4.60 -4.25
CA ALA A 61 9.15 -4.21 -4.02
C ALA A 61 9.01 -3.04 -3.03
N TYR A 62 9.78 -3.05 -1.95
CA TYR A 62 9.82 -1.93 -0.99
C TYR A 62 10.44 -0.67 -1.61
N GLN A 63 11.53 -0.81 -2.36
CA GLN A 63 12.15 0.31 -3.08
C GLN A 63 11.19 0.93 -4.09
N ASN A 64 10.41 0.11 -4.80
CA ASN A 64 9.38 0.61 -5.69
C ASN A 64 8.32 1.44 -4.95
N THR A 65 7.93 1.02 -3.74
CA THR A 65 6.98 1.77 -2.90
C THR A 65 7.56 3.12 -2.46
N ILE A 66 8.83 3.15 -2.06
CA ILE A 66 9.52 4.40 -1.72
C ILE A 66 9.58 5.32 -2.95
N ALA A 67 9.94 4.79 -4.12
CA ALA A 67 9.98 5.56 -5.36
C ALA A 67 8.61 6.14 -5.74
N MET A 68 7.52 5.39 -5.49
CA MET A 68 6.16 5.92 -5.66
C MET A 68 5.86 7.08 -4.71
N ALA A 69 6.27 6.96 -3.45
CA ALA A 69 6.13 8.05 -2.49
C ALA A 69 6.89 9.30 -2.94
N GLU A 70 8.12 9.14 -3.45
CA GLU A 70 8.89 10.28 -3.97
C GLU A 70 8.20 10.97 -5.14
N SER A 71 7.71 10.22 -6.14
CA SER A 71 6.93 10.80 -7.24
C SER A 71 5.75 11.64 -6.74
N VAL A 72 4.97 11.12 -5.78
CA VAL A 72 3.83 11.86 -5.23
C VAL A 72 4.27 13.15 -4.52
N ARG A 73 5.38 13.12 -3.77
CA ARG A 73 5.92 14.32 -3.12
C ARG A 73 6.37 15.36 -4.15
N THR A 74 7.14 14.94 -5.14
CA THR A 74 7.76 15.85 -6.11
C THR A 74 6.76 16.40 -7.12
N GLU A 75 5.81 15.58 -7.57
CA GLU A 75 4.90 15.93 -8.66
C GLU A 75 3.59 16.55 -8.16
N LEU A 76 3.14 16.17 -6.96
CA LEU A 76 1.83 16.57 -6.43
C LEU A 76 1.91 17.38 -5.15
N ASP A 77 3.09 17.61 -4.58
CA ASP A 77 3.26 18.37 -3.32
C ASP A 77 2.35 17.84 -2.18
N LEU A 78 2.16 16.52 -2.14
CA LEU A 78 1.46 15.84 -1.05
C LEU A 78 2.46 15.36 -0.01
N HIS A 79 2.10 15.46 1.26
CA HIS A 79 2.92 14.90 2.33
C HIS A 79 2.71 13.40 2.46
N VAL A 80 3.75 12.61 2.13
CA VAL A 80 3.68 11.15 2.15
C VAL A 80 4.46 10.57 3.32
N ARG A 81 3.78 9.78 4.16
CA ARG A 81 4.43 8.84 5.11
C ARG A 81 4.36 7.44 4.51
N VAL A 82 5.41 6.63 4.69
CA VAL A 82 5.48 5.28 4.09
C VAL A 82 5.48 4.24 5.20
N VAL A 83 4.62 3.22 5.05
CA VAL A 83 4.62 2.03 5.89
C VAL A 83 5.05 0.84 5.05
N LEU A 84 6.20 0.27 5.39
CA LEU A 84 6.74 -0.94 4.78
C LEU A 84 6.46 -2.14 5.69
N GLY A 85 6.05 -3.25 5.09
CA GLY A 85 5.83 -4.49 5.81
C GLY A 85 5.10 -5.52 4.95
N PRO A 86 5.07 -6.78 5.39
CA PRO A 86 4.25 -7.80 4.73
C PRO A 86 2.78 -7.36 4.79
N HIS A 87 2.17 -7.19 3.62
CA HIS A 87 0.76 -6.82 3.56
C HIS A 87 -0.11 -7.94 4.19
N PRO A 88 -1.13 -7.65 5.01
CA PRO A 88 -1.94 -8.67 5.67
C PRO A 88 -2.53 -9.72 4.70
N ALA A 89 -2.92 -9.30 3.49
CA ALA A 89 -3.35 -10.22 2.43
C ALA A 89 -2.26 -11.22 1.95
N ALA A 90 -0.99 -10.82 1.96
CA ALA A 90 0.13 -11.74 1.69
C ALA A 90 0.33 -12.76 2.82
N PHE A 91 -0.01 -12.38 4.06
CA PHE A 91 0.05 -13.28 5.22
C PHE A 91 -0.93 -14.45 5.09
N ALA A 92 -2.13 -14.21 4.54
CA ALA A 92 -3.10 -15.28 4.28
C ALA A 92 -2.56 -16.31 3.26
N HIS A 93 -1.93 -15.84 2.17
CA HIS A 93 -1.32 -16.72 1.17
C HIS A 93 -0.16 -17.56 1.75
N HIS A 94 0.71 -16.95 2.57
CA HIS A 94 1.84 -17.64 3.19
C HIS A 94 1.39 -18.64 4.26
N SER A 95 0.36 -18.30 5.04
CA SER A 95 -0.22 -19.18 6.06
C SER A 95 -0.84 -20.43 5.41
N LEU A 96 -1.56 -20.28 4.30
CA LEU A 96 -2.15 -21.40 3.57
C LEU A 96 -1.08 -22.31 2.92
N HIS A 97 0.01 -21.74 2.39
CA HIS A 97 1.12 -22.53 1.84
C HIS A 97 1.91 -23.29 2.91
N GLY A 98 2.08 -22.71 4.11
CA GLY A 98 2.72 -23.36 5.26
C GLY A 98 1.90 -24.53 5.83
N LEU A 99 0.57 -24.43 5.81
CA LEU A 99 -0.34 -25.51 6.19
C LEU A 99 -0.25 -26.71 5.23
N ASN A 100 -0.16 -26.48 3.92
CA ASN A 100 -0.09 -27.57 2.94
C ASN A 100 1.22 -28.38 3.04
N LYS A 101 2.36 -27.75 3.34
CA LYS A 101 3.64 -28.49 3.51
C LYS A 101 3.67 -29.33 4.79
N THR A 102 2.99 -28.90 5.84
CA THR A 102 2.91 -29.65 7.11
C THR A 102 2.00 -30.88 6.98
N VAL A 103 0.88 -30.77 6.26
CA VAL A 103 -0.05 -31.90 6.02
C VAL A 103 0.54 -32.95 5.07
N GLN A 104 1.35 -32.55 4.09
CA GLN A 104 2.01 -33.51 3.18
C GLN A 104 3.13 -34.30 3.87
N ARG A 105 3.90 -33.68 4.79
CA ARG A 105 4.94 -34.38 5.56
C ARG A 105 4.39 -35.37 6.59
N ALA A 106 3.15 -35.17 7.07
CA ALA A 106 2.49 -36.10 7.99
C ALA A 106 1.93 -37.37 7.31
N LYS A 107 1.91 -37.45 5.97
CA LYS A 107 1.34 -38.60 5.22
C LYS A 107 2.37 -39.54 4.57
N ILE A 108 3.66 -39.26 4.68
CA ILE A 108 4.76 -40.08 4.10
C ILE A 108 5.67 -40.71 5.17
N GLY A 109 5.18 -40.73 6.42
CA GLY A 109 5.84 -41.35 7.57
C GLY A 109 5.08 -42.54 8.16
N GLN A 110 4.51 -43.40 7.29
CA GLN A 110 4.14 -44.78 7.62
C GLN A 110 4.63 -45.70 6.50
#